data_AF-A0A4Q3A7S0-F1
#
_entry.id   AF-A0A4Q3A7S0-F1
#
_cell.length_a   1.000
_cell.length_b   1.000
_cell.length_c   1.000
_cell.angle_alpha   90.00
_cell.angle_beta   90.00
_cell.angle_gamma   90.00
#
_symmetry.space_group_name_H-M   'P 1'
#
loop_
_entity.id
_entity.type
_entity.pdbx_description
1 polymer ?
#
loop_
_entity_poly.entity_id
_entity_poly.type
_entity_poly.pdbx_seq_one_letter_code
_entity_poly.pdbx_strand_id
1 'polypeptide(L)'
;MPEKKPAVTQEILRRLRRVVWAFLRSKRVRTKAWLLLSGLLVLMLVINGMNVLNSYVGRDFFSAIERRDSDGFVRYAWRYVAVFAASTLVATLFRFCEERLGLLWREWQTQRVVRGYLNQHIYLHIKQTGSISNPDQRMTDDIRALTTTSLSFLLMILNGTFTAISFSGVLWSISPVLFGVAVLYAAVGSGLTFWLGRPLIRLNYQQSDREADFRSELIYVHQNAEGLAFTHDETRMKERLGARIDQLVLNYRKIVAVNRNLNFFTGGYNYMI
;
A
#
# COMPACT_ATOMS: atom_id res chain seq x y z
N MET A 1 11.93 17.89 21.23
CA MET A 1 11.41 16.75 22.01
C MET A 1 11.08 15.63 21.04
N PRO A 2 11.58 14.39 21.22
CA PRO A 2 11.20 13.30 20.32
C PRO A 2 9.70 13.07 20.47
N GLU A 3 8.94 13.24 19.38
CA GLU A 3 7.51 12.93 19.33
C GLU A 3 7.33 11.48 19.79
N LYS A 4 6.73 11.30 20.98
CA LYS A 4 6.44 9.97 21.51
C LYS A 4 5.34 9.38 20.64
N LYS A 5 5.72 8.41 19.80
CA LYS A 5 4.84 7.75 18.83
C LYS A 5 3.52 7.36 19.50
N PRO A 6 2.36 7.82 19.00
CA PRO A 6 1.11 7.24 19.46
C PRO A 6 1.11 5.78 18.99
N ALA A 7 0.95 4.85 19.93
CA ALA A 7 0.59 3.47 19.58
C ALA A 7 -0.69 3.51 18.73
N VAL A 8 -0.99 2.43 17.98
CA VAL A 8 -2.30 2.30 17.32
C VAL A 8 -3.37 2.19 18.41
N THR A 9 -3.81 3.36 18.89
CA THR A 9 -4.76 3.49 19.97
C THR A 9 -6.16 3.42 19.38
N GLN A 10 -7.12 2.90 20.15
CA GLN A 10 -8.54 2.89 19.76
C GLN A 10 -9.03 4.26 19.26
N GLU A 11 -8.43 5.35 19.76
CA GLU A 11 -8.75 6.70 19.35
C GLU A 11 -8.42 6.98 17.87
N ILE A 12 -7.29 6.48 17.36
CA ILE A 12 -6.90 6.61 15.94
C ILE A 12 -7.92 5.89 15.07
N LEU A 13 -8.31 4.67 15.45
CA LEU A 13 -9.32 3.89 14.75
C LEU A 13 -10.68 4.62 14.72
N ARG A 14 -11.09 5.21 15.84
CA ARG A 14 -12.32 6.02 15.94
C ARG A 14 -12.26 7.28 15.07
N ARG A 15 -11.11 7.94 15.00
CA ARG A 15 -10.89 9.12 14.13
C ARG A 15 -10.95 8.73 12.65
N LEU A 16 -10.24 7.67 12.25
CA LEU A 16 -10.26 7.14 10.89
C LEU A 16 -11.68 6.73 10.48
N ARG A 17 -12.38 5.98 11.35
CA ARG A 17 -13.79 5.61 11.14
C ARG A 17 -14.66 6.85 10.91
N ARG A 18 -14.52 7.90 11.72
CA ARG A 18 -15.28 9.15 11.53
C ARG A 18 -15.01 9.81 10.17
N VAL A 19 -13.77 9.83 9.71
CA VAL A 19 -13.40 10.41 8.40
C VAL A 19 -14.03 9.61 7.25
N VAL A 20 -13.93 8.28 7.29
CA VAL A 20 -14.55 7.38 6.29
C VAL A 20 -16.07 7.57 6.26
N TRP A 21 -16.73 7.55 7.41
CA TRP A 21 -18.18 7.72 7.48
C TRP A 21 -18.64 9.10 7.02
N ALA A 22 -17.86 10.15 7.29
CA ALA A 22 -18.16 11.50 6.81
C ALA A 22 -18.08 11.59 5.28
N PHE A 23 -17.13 10.89 4.65
CA PHE A 23 -17.04 10.76 3.20
C PHE A 23 -18.25 10.00 2.64
N LEU A 24 -18.53 8.80 3.14
CA LEU A 24 -19.61 7.94 2.65
C LEU A 24 -21.01 8.54 2.84
N ARG A 25 -21.22 9.41 3.82
CA ARG A 25 -22.52 10.08 4.07
C ARG A 25 -22.62 11.48 3.45
N SER A 26 -21.58 11.98 2.78
CA SER A 26 -21.61 13.34 2.22
C SER A 26 -22.58 13.44 1.05
N LYS A 27 -23.57 14.34 1.14
CA LYS A 27 -24.64 14.50 0.14
C LYS A 27 -24.14 14.64 -1.31
N ARG A 28 -22.97 15.25 -1.53
CA ARG A 28 -22.40 15.49 -2.87
C ARG A 28 -21.80 14.25 -3.53
N VAL A 29 -21.19 13.35 -2.74
CA VAL A 29 -20.42 12.21 -3.27
C VAL A 29 -21.02 10.85 -2.89
N ARG A 30 -22.02 10.82 -1.99
CA ARG A 30 -22.64 9.59 -1.46
C ARG A 30 -22.97 8.58 -2.54
N THR A 31 -23.73 8.96 -3.57
CA THR A 31 -24.20 8.02 -4.60
C THR A 31 -23.02 7.41 -5.37
N LYS A 32 -22.08 8.25 -5.83
CA LYS A 32 -20.88 7.79 -6.56
C LYS A 32 -19.98 6.93 -5.67
N ALA A 33 -19.78 7.33 -4.42
CA ALA A 33 -18.95 6.60 -3.45
C ALA A 33 -19.53 5.22 -3.13
N TRP A 34 -20.84 5.12 -2.89
CA TRP A 34 -21.50 3.84 -2.64
C TRP A 34 -21.53 2.95 -3.88
N LEU A 35 -21.77 3.50 -5.08
CA LEU A 35 -21.74 2.72 -6.33
C LEU A 35 -20.35 2.15 -6.61
N LEU A 36 -19.29 2.95 -6.45
CA LEU A 36 -17.92 2.48 -6.62
C LEU A 36 -17.53 1.47 -5.54
N LEU A 37 -17.94 1.68 -4.29
CA LEU A 37 -17.66 0.76 -3.20
C LEU A 37 -18.40 -0.58 -3.37
N SER A 38 -19.69 -0.56 -3.71
CA SER A 38 -20.45 -1.78 -3.97
C SER A 38 -19.93 -2.50 -5.22
N GLY A 39 -19.63 -1.74 -6.28
CA GLY A 39 -19.00 -2.27 -7.50
C GLY A 39 -17.67 -2.96 -7.21
N LEU A 40 -16.83 -2.36 -6.36
CA LEU A 40 -15.58 -2.98 -5.92
C LEU A 40 -15.81 -4.29 -5.17
N LEU A 41 -16.73 -4.33 -4.21
CA LEU A 41 -17.04 -5.55 -3.46
C LEU A 41 -17.59 -6.66 -4.36
N VAL A 42 -18.44 -6.32 -5.32
CA VAL A 42 -18.97 -7.29 -6.30
C VAL A 42 -17.84 -7.79 -7.22
N LEU A 43 -17.08 -6.89 -7.84
CA LEU A 43 -15.95 -7.24 -8.71
C LEU A 43 -14.92 -8.08 -7.97
N MET A 44 -14.70 -7.82 -6.68
CA MET A 44 -13.81 -8.59 -5.82
C MET A 44 -14.27 -10.04 -5.64
N LEU A 45 -15.57 -10.25 -5.39
CA LEU A 45 -16.14 -11.60 -5.34
C LEU A 45 -16.01 -12.31 -6.69
N VAL A 46 -16.26 -11.57 -7.79
CA VAL A 46 -16.08 -12.10 -9.16
C VAL A 46 -14.63 -12.50 -9.39
N ILE A 47 -13.64 -11.65 -9.07
CA ILE A 47 -12.20 -11.96 -9.22
C ILE A 47 -11.86 -13.24 -8.46
N ASN A 48 -12.29 -13.37 -7.20
CA ASN A 48 -12.02 -14.57 -6.42
C ASN A 48 -12.69 -15.82 -7.01
N GLY A 49 -13.94 -15.70 -7.48
CA GLY A 49 -14.61 -16.79 -8.19
C GLY A 49 -13.92 -17.17 -9.50
N MET A 50 -13.42 -16.18 -10.25
CA MET A 50 -12.64 -16.40 -11.46
C MET A 50 -11.29 -17.04 -11.18
N ASN A 51 -10.61 -16.71 -10.07
CA ASN A 51 -9.37 -17.36 -9.67
C ASN A 51 -9.58 -18.85 -9.42
N VAL A 52 -10.69 -19.21 -8.76
CA VAL A 52 -11.07 -20.61 -8.56
C VAL A 52 -11.41 -21.27 -9.90
N LEU A 53 -12.24 -20.62 -10.75
CA LEU A 53 -12.58 -21.13 -12.09
C LEU A 53 -11.35 -21.37 -12.95
N ASN A 54 -10.39 -20.45 -12.96
CA ASN A 54 -9.11 -20.57 -13.66
C ASN A 54 -8.32 -21.79 -13.17
N SER A 55 -8.35 -22.08 -11.87
CA SER A 55 -7.70 -23.29 -11.33
C SER A 55 -8.34 -24.58 -11.87
N TYR A 56 -9.67 -24.64 -11.99
CA TYR A 56 -10.36 -25.79 -12.61
C TYR A 56 -10.08 -25.89 -14.11
N VAL A 57 -10.20 -24.79 -14.86
CA VAL A 57 -9.97 -24.78 -16.32
C VAL A 57 -8.52 -25.12 -16.66
N GLY A 58 -7.57 -24.63 -15.87
CA GLY A 58 -6.15 -25.00 -15.98
C GLY A 58 -5.94 -26.49 -15.74
N ARG A 59 -6.52 -27.06 -14.68
CA ARG A 59 -6.44 -28.50 -14.40
C ARG A 59 -6.99 -29.35 -15.55
N ASP A 60 -8.17 -28.99 -16.05
CA ASP A 60 -8.81 -29.73 -17.16
C ASP A 60 -7.97 -29.66 -18.43
N PHE A 61 -7.38 -28.49 -18.73
CA PHE A 61 -6.46 -28.31 -19.85
C PHE A 61 -5.22 -29.21 -19.73
N PHE A 62 -4.55 -29.21 -18.57
CA PHE A 62 -3.39 -30.09 -18.36
C PHE A 62 -3.76 -31.58 -18.40
N SER A 63 -4.92 -31.94 -17.86
CA SER A 63 -5.42 -33.32 -17.87
C SER A 63 -5.69 -33.82 -19.30
N ALA A 64 -6.15 -32.96 -20.20
CA ALA A 64 -6.36 -33.30 -21.61
C ALA A 64 -5.03 -33.56 -22.34
N ILE A 65 -3.99 -32.79 -22.03
CA ILE A 65 -2.63 -33.00 -22.55
C ILE A 65 -2.07 -34.34 -22.06
N GLU A 66 -2.21 -34.62 -20.77
CA GLU A 66 -1.75 -35.88 -20.15
C GLU A 66 -2.40 -37.10 -20.81
N ARG A 67 -3.72 -37.03 -21.06
CA ARG A 67 -4.49 -38.09 -21.71
C ARG A 67 -4.34 -38.15 -23.23
N ARG A 68 -3.55 -37.25 -23.83
CA ARG A 68 -3.38 -37.11 -25.29
C ARG A 68 -4.70 -36.96 -26.05
N ASP A 69 -5.68 -36.29 -25.44
CA ASP A 69 -7.00 -36.04 -26.05
C ASP A 69 -6.93 -34.75 -26.89
N SER A 70 -6.80 -34.90 -28.21
CA SER A 70 -6.68 -33.77 -29.15
C SER A 70 -7.96 -32.94 -29.25
N ASP A 71 -9.13 -33.56 -29.14
CA ASP A 71 -10.42 -32.88 -29.25
C ASP A 71 -10.73 -32.14 -27.94
N GLY A 72 -10.43 -32.78 -26.81
CA GLY A 72 -10.46 -32.15 -25.49
C GLY A 72 -9.52 -30.94 -25.41
N PHE A 73 -8.29 -31.08 -25.92
CA PHE A 73 -7.29 -30.01 -25.90
C PHE A 73 -7.80 -28.70 -26.53
N VAL A 74 -8.33 -28.74 -27.76
CA VAL A 74 -8.82 -27.54 -28.46
C VAL A 74 -9.99 -26.90 -27.69
N ARG A 75 -10.89 -27.71 -27.15
CA ARG A 75 -12.03 -27.23 -26.37
C ARG A 75 -11.60 -26.55 -25.08
N TYR A 76 -10.67 -27.15 -24.33
CA TYR A 76 -10.16 -26.56 -23.09
C TYR A 76 -9.27 -25.36 -23.35
N ALA A 77 -8.51 -25.32 -24.46
CA ALA A 77 -7.74 -24.17 -24.88
C ALA A 77 -8.63 -22.94 -25.11
N TRP A 78 -9.75 -23.09 -25.85
CA TRP A 78 -10.69 -21.99 -26.06
C TRP A 78 -11.35 -21.51 -24.77
N ARG A 79 -11.69 -22.44 -23.85
CA ARG A 79 -12.19 -22.08 -22.52
C ARG A 79 -11.14 -21.30 -21.72
N TYR A 80 -9.89 -21.74 -21.76
CA TYR A 80 -8.79 -21.08 -21.07
C TYR A 80 -8.62 -19.64 -21.57
N VAL A 81 -8.60 -19.43 -22.89
CA VAL A 81 -8.53 -18.09 -23.51
C VAL A 81 -9.75 -17.23 -23.12
N ALA A 82 -10.95 -17.79 -23.15
CA ALA A 82 -12.17 -17.06 -22.81
C ALA A 82 -12.19 -16.61 -21.34
N VAL A 83 -11.82 -17.50 -20.40
CA VAL A 83 -11.75 -17.14 -18.97
C VAL A 83 -10.62 -16.15 -18.72
N PHE A 84 -9.46 -16.30 -19.37
CA PHE A 84 -8.36 -15.34 -19.29
C PHE A 84 -8.76 -13.94 -19.74
N ALA A 85 -9.44 -13.83 -20.90
CA ALA A 85 -9.94 -12.55 -21.41
C ALA A 85 -10.96 -11.91 -20.44
N ALA A 86 -11.90 -12.69 -19.92
CA ALA A 86 -12.87 -12.22 -18.95
C ALA A 86 -12.18 -11.81 -17.62
N SER A 87 -11.18 -12.56 -17.14
CA SER A 87 -10.45 -12.23 -15.91
C SER A 87 -9.70 -10.92 -16.06
N THR A 88 -9.09 -10.70 -17.23
CA THR A 88 -8.38 -9.46 -17.56
C THR A 88 -9.32 -8.26 -17.55
N LEU A 89 -10.52 -8.40 -18.13
CA LEU A 89 -11.55 -7.36 -18.12
C LEU A 89 -11.99 -7.01 -16.70
N VAL A 90 -12.33 -8.03 -15.89
CA VAL A 90 -12.77 -7.83 -14.50
C VAL A 90 -11.67 -7.21 -13.66
N ALA A 91 -10.42 -7.68 -13.78
CA ALA A 91 -9.28 -7.11 -13.06
C ALA A 91 -9.04 -5.64 -13.43
N THR A 92 -9.19 -5.29 -14.72
CA THR A 92 -9.07 -3.91 -15.20
C THR A 92 -10.18 -3.02 -14.64
N LEU A 93 -11.43 -3.50 -14.65
CA LEU A 93 -12.56 -2.77 -14.06
C LEU A 93 -12.40 -2.59 -12.55
N PHE A 94 -11.92 -3.61 -11.84
CA PHE A 94 -11.64 -3.52 -10.41
C PHE A 94 -10.60 -2.44 -10.12
N ARG A 95 -9.46 -2.47 -10.84
CA ARG A 95 -8.40 -1.47 -10.73
C ARG A 95 -8.92 -0.06 -11.01
N PHE A 96 -9.71 0.09 -12.07
CA PHE A 96 -10.33 1.37 -12.42
C PHE A 96 -11.27 1.88 -11.31
N CYS A 97 -12.14 1.02 -10.77
CA CYS A 97 -13.04 1.40 -9.69
C CYS A 97 -12.28 1.78 -8.40
N GLU A 98 -11.19 1.07 -8.09
CA GLU A 98 -10.32 1.36 -6.95
C GLU A 98 -9.68 2.74 -7.08
N GLU A 99 -9.04 3.01 -8.22
CA GLU A 99 -8.40 4.30 -8.49
C GLU A 99 -9.42 5.45 -8.50
N ARG A 100 -10.60 5.24 -9.08
CA ARG A 100 -11.69 6.23 -9.09
C ARG A 100 -12.23 6.52 -7.69
N LEU A 101 -12.44 5.49 -6.86
CA LEU A 101 -12.90 5.67 -5.49
C LEU A 101 -11.84 6.39 -4.65
N GLY A 102 -10.57 5.99 -4.78
CA GLY A 102 -9.45 6.63 -4.11
C GLY A 102 -9.31 8.11 -4.48
N LEU A 103 -9.44 8.44 -5.77
CA LEU A 103 -9.41 9.82 -6.25
C LEU A 103 -10.59 10.64 -5.72
N LEU A 104 -11.82 10.12 -5.81
CA LEU A 104 -13.02 10.79 -5.32
C LEU A 104 -12.92 11.09 -3.81
N TRP A 105 -12.38 10.14 -3.05
CA TRP A 105 -12.15 10.32 -1.62
C TRP A 105 -11.06 11.36 -1.34
N ARG A 106 -9.94 11.29 -2.06
CA ARG A 106 -8.85 12.28 -1.96
C ARG A 106 -9.34 13.69 -2.26
N GLU A 107 -10.08 13.88 -3.34
CA GLU A 107 -10.64 15.17 -3.75
C GLU A 107 -11.52 15.73 -2.63
N TRP A 108 -12.49 14.94 -2.15
CA TRP A 108 -13.41 15.36 -1.10
C TRP A 108 -12.69 15.73 0.20
N GLN A 109 -11.73 14.90 0.62
CA GLN A 109 -11.00 15.11 1.87
C GLN A 109 -10.09 16.34 1.77
N THR A 110 -9.42 16.53 0.64
CA THR A 110 -8.57 17.71 0.39
C THR A 110 -9.39 18.99 0.44
N GLN A 111 -10.53 19.04 -0.27
CA GLN A 111 -11.43 20.20 -0.24
C GLN A 111 -11.93 20.50 1.18
N ARG A 112 -12.25 19.46 1.96
CA ARG A 112 -12.70 19.63 3.35
C ARG A 112 -11.61 20.22 4.23
N VAL A 113 -10.38 19.71 4.13
CA VAL A 113 -9.24 20.19 4.93
C VAL A 113 -8.85 21.60 4.53
N VAL A 114 -8.76 21.91 3.24
CA VAL A 114 -8.45 23.26 2.75
C VAL A 114 -9.48 24.28 3.21
N ARG A 115 -10.79 23.96 3.13
CA ARG A 115 -11.84 24.83 3.67
C ARG A 115 -11.67 25.05 5.18
N GLY A 116 -11.32 24.02 5.94
CA GLY A 116 -11.06 24.15 7.37
C GLY A 116 -9.83 25.01 7.67
N TYR A 117 -8.75 24.84 6.90
CA TYR A 117 -7.50 25.57 7.07
C TYR A 117 -7.63 27.07 6.81
N LEU A 118 -8.42 27.44 5.79
CA LEU A 118 -8.71 28.83 5.44
C LEU A 118 -9.83 29.45 6.29
N ASN A 119 -10.57 28.64 7.05
CA ASN A 119 -11.62 29.16 7.92
C ASN A 119 -11.03 29.81 9.17
N GLN A 120 -11.63 30.92 9.61
CA GLN A 120 -11.29 31.59 10.88
C GLN A 120 -9.79 31.86 11.09
N HIS A 121 -9.03 32.13 10.02
CA HIS A 121 -7.58 32.39 10.08
C HIS A 121 -6.76 31.27 10.77
N ILE A 122 -7.24 30.02 10.71
CA ILE A 122 -6.53 28.86 11.29
C ILE A 122 -5.10 28.76 10.76
N TYR A 123 -4.87 29.07 9.48
CA TYR A 123 -3.53 29.14 8.89
C TYR A 123 -2.57 30.06 9.65
N LEU A 124 -3.05 31.21 10.12
CA LEU A 124 -2.27 32.18 10.88
C LEU A 124 -2.00 31.64 12.30
N HIS A 125 -3.03 31.08 12.93
CA HIS A 125 -2.91 30.49 14.27
C HIS A 125 -1.92 29.34 14.30
N ILE A 126 -1.92 28.45 13.30
CA ILE A 126 -0.95 27.35 13.17
C ILE A 126 0.47 27.91 13.00
N LYS A 127 0.64 28.94 12.16
CA LYS A 127 1.95 29.58 11.96
C LYS A 127 2.49 30.22 13.25
N GLN A 128 1.63 30.87 14.03
CA GLN A 128 2.02 31.54 15.27
C GLN A 128 2.29 30.57 16.42
N THR A 129 1.45 29.53 16.57
CA THR A 129 1.57 28.57 17.67
C THR A 129 2.59 27.47 17.41
N GLY A 130 2.96 27.23 16.15
CA GLY A 130 3.78 26.07 15.77
C GLY A 130 3.11 24.73 16.11
N SER A 131 1.79 24.72 16.31
CA SER A 131 1.03 23.56 16.79
C SER A 131 1.04 22.36 15.82
N ILE A 132 1.30 22.61 14.53
CA ILE A 132 1.35 21.59 13.49
C ILE A 132 2.57 21.83 12.60
N SER A 133 3.46 20.84 12.54
CA SER A 133 4.60 20.80 11.62
C SER A 133 4.15 20.48 10.18
N ASN A 134 4.75 21.17 9.20
CA ASN A 134 4.59 20.93 7.75
C ASN A 134 3.12 20.79 7.27
N PRO A 135 2.27 21.83 7.47
CA PRO A 135 0.85 21.78 7.12
C PRO A 135 0.61 21.53 5.62
N ASP A 136 1.52 22.00 4.76
CA ASP A 136 1.52 21.75 3.31
C ASP A 136 1.62 20.24 3.00
N GLN A 137 2.62 19.56 3.56
CA GLN A 137 2.83 18.11 3.39
C GLN A 137 1.63 17.31 3.93
N ARG A 138 1.07 17.73 5.08
CA ARG A 138 -0.11 17.08 5.66
C ARG A 138 -1.36 17.21 4.80
N MET A 139 -1.49 18.31 4.04
CA MET A 139 -2.62 18.50 3.13
C MET A 139 -2.43 17.82 1.77
N THR A 140 -1.22 17.41 1.42
CA THR A 140 -0.91 16.74 0.15
C THR A 140 -0.69 15.25 0.36
N ASP A 141 0.48 14.87 0.86
CA ASP A 141 0.98 13.50 0.91
C ASP A 141 0.23 12.66 1.95
N ASP A 142 -0.01 13.22 3.13
CA ASP A 142 -0.72 12.48 4.19
C ASP A 142 -2.18 12.21 3.79
N ILE A 143 -2.85 13.15 3.11
CA ILE A 143 -4.22 12.91 2.60
C ILE A 143 -4.21 11.82 1.53
N ARG A 144 -3.21 11.80 0.65
CA ARG A 144 -3.05 10.73 -0.35
C ARG A 144 -2.83 9.37 0.32
N ALA A 145 -1.98 9.31 1.34
CA ALA A 145 -1.71 8.09 2.10
C ALA A 145 -2.97 7.60 2.85
N LEU A 146 -3.71 8.52 3.47
CA LEU A 146 -4.95 8.22 4.19
C LEU A 146 -6.08 7.72 3.29
N THR A 147 -6.15 8.22 2.04
CA THR A 147 -7.26 7.90 1.13
C THR A 147 -6.87 6.78 0.17
N THR A 148 -5.96 7.03 -0.76
CA THR A 148 -5.56 6.08 -1.81
C THR A 148 -4.81 4.88 -1.25
N THR A 149 -3.70 5.12 -0.53
CA THR A 149 -2.85 4.01 -0.04
C THR A 149 -3.58 3.13 0.96
N SER A 150 -4.33 3.73 1.89
CA SER A 150 -5.11 2.98 2.88
C SER A 150 -6.24 2.17 2.24
N LEU A 151 -6.91 2.70 1.21
CA LEU A 151 -7.92 1.96 0.45
C LEU A 151 -7.32 0.74 -0.24
N SER A 152 -6.23 0.93 -1.00
CA SER A 152 -5.52 -0.16 -1.67
C SER A 152 -5.05 -1.22 -0.70
N PHE A 153 -4.51 -0.81 0.45
CA PHE A 153 -4.05 -1.73 1.48
C PHE A 153 -5.19 -2.55 2.09
N LEU A 154 -6.34 -1.91 2.38
CA LEU A 154 -7.54 -2.62 2.85
C LEU A 154 -8.05 -3.62 1.82
N LEU A 155 -8.15 -3.22 0.55
CA LEU A 155 -8.59 -4.10 -0.53
C LEU A 155 -7.62 -5.27 -0.74
N MET A 156 -6.31 -5.04 -0.64
CA MET A 156 -5.30 -6.08 -0.70
C MET A 156 -5.49 -7.12 0.41
N ILE A 157 -5.67 -6.70 1.67
CA ILE A 157 -5.90 -7.61 2.80
C ILE A 157 -7.21 -8.39 2.63
N LEU A 158 -8.28 -7.69 2.25
CA LEU A 158 -9.57 -8.34 2.02
C LEU A 158 -9.46 -9.38 0.88
N ASN A 159 -8.75 -9.05 -0.20
CA ASN A 159 -8.62 -9.92 -1.36
C ASN A 159 -7.78 -11.15 -1.03
N GLY A 160 -6.64 -10.94 -0.35
CA GLY A 160 -5.83 -12.02 0.20
C GLY A 160 -6.64 -12.94 1.11
N THR A 161 -7.51 -12.38 1.97
CA THR A 161 -8.39 -13.17 2.84
C THR A 161 -9.38 -14.03 2.04
N PHE A 162 -10.09 -13.44 1.06
CA PHE A 162 -11.03 -14.21 0.23
C PHE A 162 -10.34 -15.29 -0.60
N THR A 163 -9.17 -14.97 -1.15
CA THR A 163 -8.35 -15.92 -1.90
C THR A 163 -7.93 -17.06 -0.99
N ALA A 164 -7.41 -16.76 0.21
CA ALA A 164 -7.02 -17.77 1.18
C ALA A 164 -8.21 -18.67 1.58
N ILE A 165 -9.38 -18.11 1.89
CA ILE A 165 -10.57 -18.89 2.23
C ILE A 165 -11.00 -19.79 1.06
N SER A 166 -11.05 -19.23 -0.16
CA SER A 166 -11.47 -19.95 -1.36
C SER A 166 -10.53 -21.12 -1.67
N PHE A 167 -9.22 -20.88 -1.70
CA PHE A 167 -8.24 -21.92 -1.98
C PHE A 167 -8.08 -22.91 -0.82
N SER A 168 -8.28 -22.48 0.42
CA SER A 168 -8.37 -23.41 1.55
C SER A 168 -9.52 -24.41 1.35
N GLY A 169 -10.70 -23.93 0.93
CA GLY A 169 -11.83 -24.79 0.61
C GLY A 169 -11.57 -25.76 -0.53
N VAL A 170 -10.93 -25.29 -1.63
CA VAL A 170 -10.54 -26.13 -2.76
C VAL A 170 -9.52 -27.19 -2.34
N LEU A 171 -8.50 -26.81 -1.57
CA LEU A 171 -7.44 -27.74 -1.18
C LEU A 171 -7.93 -28.76 -0.16
N TRP A 172 -8.80 -28.33 0.77
CA TRP A 172 -9.46 -29.21 1.74
C TRP A 172 -10.33 -30.27 1.06
N SER A 173 -11.04 -29.92 -0.03
CA SER A 173 -11.87 -30.89 -0.75
C SER A 173 -11.06 -31.93 -1.52
N ILE A 174 -9.82 -31.60 -1.90
CA ILE A 174 -8.89 -32.51 -2.58
C ILE A 174 -8.16 -33.39 -1.56
N SER A 175 -7.50 -32.78 -0.57
CA SER A 175 -6.76 -33.50 0.46
C SER A 175 -6.55 -32.63 1.71
N PRO A 176 -7.18 -32.98 2.85
CA PRO A 176 -6.95 -32.30 4.12
C PRO A 176 -5.49 -32.37 4.59
N VAL A 177 -4.76 -33.43 4.22
CA VAL A 177 -3.34 -33.58 4.55
C VAL A 177 -2.50 -32.55 3.80
N LEU A 178 -2.72 -32.38 2.48
CA LEU A 178 -2.03 -31.37 1.68
C LEU A 178 -2.34 -29.95 2.19
N PHE A 179 -3.60 -29.71 2.60
CA PHE A 179 -3.96 -28.46 3.24
C PHE A 179 -3.16 -28.19 4.52
N GLY A 180 -3.03 -29.18 5.41
CA GLY A 180 -2.24 -29.06 6.64
C GLY A 180 -0.76 -28.74 6.36
N VAL A 181 -0.16 -29.40 5.38
CA VAL A 181 1.22 -29.12 4.95
C VAL A 181 1.35 -27.71 4.37
N ALA A 182 0.41 -27.29 3.51
CA ALA A 182 0.42 -25.95 2.92
C ALA A 182 0.28 -24.85 3.98
N VAL A 183 -0.59 -25.04 4.98
CA VAL A 183 -0.75 -24.11 6.11
C VAL A 183 0.53 -24.03 6.94
N LEU A 184 1.14 -25.17 7.27
CA LEU A 184 2.40 -25.20 8.02
C LEU A 184 3.52 -24.49 7.25
N TYR A 185 3.66 -24.79 5.96
CA TYR A 185 4.64 -24.15 5.08
C TYR A 185 4.43 -22.63 5.01
N ALA A 186 3.18 -22.18 4.81
CA ALA A 186 2.83 -20.76 4.79
C ALA A 186 3.09 -20.06 6.13
N ALA A 187 2.82 -20.73 7.27
CA ALA A 187 3.07 -20.19 8.60
C ALA A 187 4.56 -20.01 8.86
N VAL A 188 5.39 -21.01 8.53
CA VAL A 188 6.85 -20.94 8.67
C VAL A 188 7.43 -19.87 7.76
N GLY A 189 7.03 -19.84 6.48
CA GLY A 189 7.47 -18.82 5.52
C GLY A 189 7.10 -17.40 5.96
N SER A 190 5.87 -17.20 6.43
CA SER A 190 5.41 -15.90 6.94
C SER A 190 6.15 -15.48 8.20
N GLY A 191 6.39 -16.41 9.14
CA GLY A 191 7.14 -16.15 10.37
C GLY A 191 8.58 -15.74 10.10
N LEU A 192 9.27 -16.44 9.19
CA LEU A 192 10.63 -16.11 8.77
C LEU A 192 10.69 -14.78 8.01
N THR A 193 9.73 -14.53 7.12
CA THR A 193 9.62 -13.24 6.40
C THR A 193 9.43 -12.08 7.39
N PHE A 194 8.57 -12.24 8.38
CA PHE A 194 8.37 -11.24 9.42
C PHE A 194 9.64 -11.00 10.24
N TRP A 195 10.34 -12.07 10.63
CA TRP A 195 11.57 -11.97 11.41
C TRP A 195 12.69 -11.26 10.64
N LEU A 196 12.92 -11.63 9.37
CA LEU A 196 13.91 -11.01 8.49
C LEU A 196 13.56 -9.56 8.12
N GLY A 197 12.26 -9.25 7.97
CA GLY A 197 11.77 -7.93 7.61
C GLY A 197 11.64 -6.96 8.79
N ARG A 198 11.57 -7.45 10.04
CA ARG A 198 11.36 -6.63 11.24
C ARG A 198 12.31 -5.42 11.36
N PRO A 199 13.62 -5.53 11.04
CA PRO A 199 14.54 -4.39 11.09
C PRO A 199 14.19 -3.27 10.10
N LEU A 200 13.54 -3.57 8.97
CA LEU A 200 13.17 -2.59 7.95
C LEU A 200 12.28 -1.50 8.49
N ILE A 201 11.38 -1.81 9.43
CA ILE A 201 10.46 -0.81 10.02
C ILE A 201 11.28 0.31 10.69
N ARG A 202 12.26 -0.07 11.51
CA ARG A 202 13.13 0.89 12.20
C ARG A 202 14.01 1.66 11.21
N LEU A 203 14.58 0.97 10.22
CA LEU A 203 15.47 1.58 9.23
C LEU A 203 14.73 2.56 8.31
N ASN A 204 13.54 2.23 7.83
CA ASN A 204 12.71 3.13 7.01
C ASN A 204 12.27 4.36 7.81
N TYR A 205 11.92 4.19 9.08
CA TYR A 205 11.62 5.33 9.94
C TYR A 205 12.84 6.25 10.10
N GLN A 206 14.00 5.67 10.42
CA GLN A 206 15.27 6.38 10.48
C GLN A 206 15.72 7.00 9.15
N GLN A 207 15.22 6.49 8.02
CA GLN A 207 15.45 7.06 6.70
C GLN A 207 14.62 8.32 6.51
N SER A 208 13.32 8.24 6.81
CA SER A 208 12.40 9.37 6.73
C SER A 208 12.81 10.52 7.64
N ASP A 209 13.25 10.23 8.88
CA ASP A 209 13.77 11.25 9.80
C ASP A 209 15.02 11.94 9.21
N ARG A 210 15.96 11.18 8.63
CA ARG A 210 17.18 11.74 8.02
C ARG A 210 16.89 12.56 6.75
N GLU A 211 15.93 12.14 5.95
CA GLU A 211 15.46 12.89 4.78
C GLU A 211 14.81 14.22 5.20
N ALA A 212 14.03 14.20 6.30
CA ALA A 212 13.46 15.41 6.88
C ALA A 212 14.55 16.36 7.39
N ASP A 213 15.53 15.86 8.15
CA ASP A 213 16.67 16.67 8.63
C ASP A 213 17.43 17.31 7.46
N PHE A 214 17.74 16.53 6.42
CA PHE A 214 18.41 17.04 5.22
C PHE A 214 17.59 18.13 4.51
N ARG A 215 16.28 17.90 4.34
CA ARG A 215 15.37 18.88 3.75
C ARG A 215 15.30 20.16 4.59
N SER A 216 15.28 20.05 5.91
CA SER A 216 15.28 21.20 6.82
C SER A 216 16.55 22.05 6.68
N GLU A 217 17.72 21.43 6.54
CA GLU A 217 18.98 22.13 6.29
C GLU A 217 18.97 22.87 4.94
N LEU A 218 18.40 22.25 3.89
CA LEU A 218 18.24 22.92 2.59
C LEU A 218 17.28 24.11 2.65
N ILE A 219 16.17 23.99 3.39
CA ILE A 219 15.24 25.09 3.61
C ILE A 219 15.94 26.22 4.37
N TYR A 220 16.78 25.91 5.37
CA TYR A 220 17.57 26.90 6.08
C TYR A 220 18.52 27.66 5.14
N VAL A 221 19.23 26.95 4.27
CA VAL A 221 20.12 27.57 3.27
C VAL A 221 19.33 28.48 2.33
N HIS A 222 18.17 28.04 1.85
CA HIS A 222 17.33 28.84 0.98
C HIS A 222 16.81 30.11 1.68
N GLN A 223 16.37 30.02 2.93
CA GLN A 223 15.85 31.15 3.70
C GLN A 223 16.93 32.16 4.11
N ASN A 224 18.19 31.72 4.23
CA ASN A 224 19.31 32.56 4.66
C ASN A 224 20.36 32.77 3.55
N ALA A 225 19.94 32.67 2.29
CA ALA A 225 20.86 32.70 1.15
C ALA A 225 21.70 33.99 1.08
N GLU A 226 21.08 35.16 1.33
CA GLU A 226 21.78 36.45 1.33
C GLU A 226 22.82 36.55 2.47
N GLY A 227 22.47 36.05 3.66
CA GLY A 227 23.37 36.03 4.81
C GLY A 227 24.57 35.11 4.58
N LEU A 228 24.33 33.91 4.03
CA LEU A 228 25.37 32.95 3.70
C LEU A 228 26.31 33.46 2.60
N ALA A 229 25.77 34.12 1.57
CA ALA A 229 26.55 34.72 0.49
C ALA A 229 27.40 35.90 1.00
N PHE A 230 26.89 36.67 1.96
CA PHE A 230 27.64 37.75 2.58
C PHE A 230 28.79 37.22 3.45
N THR A 231 28.55 36.18 4.26
CA THR A 231 29.57 35.60 5.15
C THR A 231 30.54 34.63 4.47
N HIS A 232 30.31 34.27 3.20
CA HIS A 232 31.10 33.28 2.45
C HIS A 232 31.21 31.92 3.19
N ASP A 233 30.14 31.55 3.89
CA ASP A 233 30.05 30.32 4.71
C ASP A 233 29.71 29.07 3.87
N GLU A 234 29.79 29.11 2.54
CA GLU A 234 29.31 28.03 1.68
C GLU A 234 30.09 26.73 1.91
N THR A 235 31.39 26.82 2.21
CA THR A 235 32.23 25.64 2.46
C THR A 235 31.77 24.87 3.70
N ARG A 236 31.48 25.58 4.79
CA ARG A 236 30.97 24.98 6.04
C ARG A 236 29.60 24.35 5.82
N MET A 237 28.73 24.99 5.05
CA MET A 237 27.41 24.42 4.73
C MET A 237 27.49 23.23 3.79
N LYS A 238 28.42 23.25 2.84
CA LYS A 238 28.71 22.10 1.97
C LYS A 238 29.16 20.89 2.79
N GLU A 239 30.06 21.06 3.76
CA GLU A 239 30.49 19.99 4.66
C GLU A 239 29.32 19.47 5.52
N ARG A 240 28.51 20.36 6.08
CA ARG A 240 27.34 19.99 6.88
C ARG A 240 26.31 19.19 6.07
N LEU A 241 25.96 19.67 4.88
CA LEU A 241 25.03 18.97 3.97
C LEU A 241 25.63 17.63 3.50
N GLY A 242 26.93 17.59 3.19
CA GLY A 242 27.66 16.38 2.86
C GLY A 242 27.55 15.32 3.97
N ALA A 243 27.80 15.70 5.21
CA ALA A 243 27.66 14.80 6.37
C ALA A 243 26.23 14.26 6.55
N ARG A 244 25.19 15.06 6.24
CA ARG A 244 23.79 14.60 6.25
C ARG A 244 23.51 13.58 5.16
N ILE A 245 24.01 13.83 3.94
CA ILE A 245 23.91 12.89 2.81
C ILE A 245 24.61 11.58 3.16
N ASP A 246 25.81 11.62 3.75
CA ASP A 246 26.53 10.42 4.14
C ASP A 246 25.74 9.58 5.16
N GLN A 247 25.13 10.22 6.16
CA GLN A 247 24.27 9.52 7.12
C GLN A 247 23.04 8.89 6.46
N LEU A 248 22.44 9.56 5.48
CA LEU A 248 21.31 9.07 4.70
C LEU A 248 21.73 7.85 3.87
N VAL A 249 22.84 7.94 3.14
CA VAL A 249 23.38 6.85 2.31
C VAL A 249 23.77 5.65 3.16
N LEU A 250 24.41 5.85 4.32
CA LEU A 250 24.77 4.77 5.24
C LEU A 250 23.54 4.03 5.77
N ASN A 251 22.46 4.73 6.09
CA ASN A 251 21.21 4.10 6.50
C ASN A 251 20.54 3.36 5.34
N TYR A 252 20.51 3.96 4.15
CA TYR A 252 19.94 3.35 2.96
C TYR A 252 20.68 2.07 2.55
N ARG A 253 22.01 2.05 2.66
CA ARG A 253 22.81 0.82 2.46
C ARG A 253 22.38 -0.32 3.39
N LYS A 254 22.04 -0.02 4.65
CA LYS A 254 21.50 -1.03 5.58
C LYS A 254 20.13 -1.53 5.14
N ILE A 255 19.25 -0.64 4.66
CA ILE A 255 17.95 -1.02 4.08
C ILE A 255 18.15 -1.96 2.90
N VAL A 256 19.04 -1.62 1.97
CA VAL A 256 19.36 -2.45 0.80
C VAL A 256 19.89 -3.83 1.21
N ALA A 257 20.78 -3.90 2.20
CA ALA A 257 21.31 -5.17 2.69
C ALA A 257 20.21 -6.08 3.31
N VAL A 258 19.31 -5.50 4.10
CA VAL A 258 18.18 -6.26 4.68
C VAL A 258 17.19 -6.67 3.60
N ASN A 259 16.86 -5.79 2.66
CA ASN A 259 16.01 -6.11 1.51
C ASN A 259 16.60 -7.20 0.64
N ARG A 260 17.91 -7.21 0.40
CA ARG A 260 18.58 -8.29 -0.34
C ARG A 260 18.37 -9.63 0.35
N ASN A 261 18.61 -9.72 1.65
CA ASN A 261 18.45 -10.96 2.40
C ASN A 261 16.98 -11.40 2.45
N LEU A 262 16.06 -10.45 2.63
CA LEU A 262 14.62 -10.71 2.60
C LEU A 262 14.19 -11.24 1.22
N ASN A 263 14.60 -10.58 0.15
CA ASN A 263 14.27 -10.96 -1.23
C ASN A 263 14.90 -12.29 -1.63
N PHE A 264 16.10 -12.59 -1.13
CA PHE A 264 16.72 -13.90 -1.33
C PHE A 264 15.87 -15.01 -0.69
N PHE A 265 15.41 -14.79 0.54
CA PHE A 265 14.53 -15.74 1.23
C PHE A 265 13.16 -15.85 0.57
N THR A 266 12.46 -14.74 0.33
CA THR A 266 11.11 -14.75 -0.26
C THR A 266 11.12 -15.23 -1.70
N GLY A 267 12.15 -14.91 -2.48
CA GLY A 267 12.35 -15.44 -3.81
C GLY A 267 12.52 -16.95 -3.81
N GLY A 268 13.44 -17.47 -2.99
CA GLY A 268 13.63 -18.92 -2.83
C GLY A 268 12.37 -19.64 -2.34
N TYR A 269 11.68 -19.06 -1.35
CA TYR A 269 10.41 -19.58 -0.82
C TYR A 269 9.33 -19.68 -1.91
N ASN A 270 9.22 -18.67 -2.78
CA ASN A 270 8.25 -18.66 -3.87
C ASN A 270 8.59 -19.66 -5.00
N TYR A 271 9.86 -19.97 -5.23
CA TYR A 271 10.27 -20.98 -6.23
C TYR A 271 10.04 -22.43 -5.78
N MET A 272 9.90 -22.67 -4.47
CA MET A 272 9.62 -24.01 -3.93
C MET A 272 8.13 -24.38 -3.98
N ILE A 273 7.23 -23.43 -4.30
CA ILE A 273 5.80 -23.62 -4.53
C ILE A 273 5.55 -23.67 -6.05
#